data_AF-A0A3M1N3X2-F1
#
_entry.id   AF-A0A3M1N3X2-F1
#
_cell.length_a   1.000
_cell.length_b   1.000
_cell.length_c   1.000
_cell.angle_alpha   90.00
_cell.angle_beta   90.00
_cell.angle_gamma   90.00
#
_symmetry.space_group_name_H-M   'P 1'
#
loop_
_entity.id
_entity.type
_entity.pdbx_description
1 polymer ?
#
loop_
_entity_poly.entity_id
_entity_poly.type
_entity_poly.pdbx_seq_one_letter_code
_entity_poly.pdbx_strand_id
1 'polypeptide(L)'
;MEKAYIPGPIEARWRTLWEKHALYHSEPDERPAYTLVMPPPNVTGVLHMGHVLNNTLQDILARFHRMKGYNVCWVPGTDHASIATEAKVVARLREQGLDKRTLGREAFLEKAWAWTEEHGGIIVQQLKQLGVSADWNRYRFTLDPPL
;
A
#
# COMPACT_ATOMS: atom_id res chain seq x y z
N MET A 1 -27.56 21.15 -9.79
CA MET A 1 -26.90 19.83 -9.72
C MET A 1 -26.76 19.30 -11.14
N GLU A 2 -25.62 18.72 -11.48
CA GLU A 2 -25.49 17.98 -12.74
C GLU A 2 -26.48 16.80 -12.78
N LYS A 3 -26.91 16.42 -13.99
CA LYS A 3 -27.85 15.30 -14.18
C LYS A 3 -27.22 13.93 -13.91
N ALA A 4 -25.89 13.82 -14.01
CA ALA A 4 -25.15 12.58 -13.81
C ALA A 4 -24.13 12.73 -12.68
N TYR A 5 -23.94 11.66 -11.91
CA TYR A 5 -22.89 11.60 -10.89
C TYR A 5 -21.53 11.38 -11.54
N ILE A 6 -20.59 12.29 -11.30
CA ILE A 6 -19.21 12.19 -11.77
C ILE A 6 -18.30 11.89 -10.56
N PRO A 7 -17.90 10.63 -10.33
CA PRO A 7 -17.15 10.25 -9.13
C PRO A 7 -15.74 10.85 -9.08
N GLY A 8 -15.02 10.89 -10.20
CA GLY A 8 -13.59 11.21 -10.24
C GLY A 8 -13.19 12.51 -9.50
N PRO A 9 -13.81 13.67 -9.80
CA PRO A 9 -13.52 14.92 -9.10
C PRO A 9 -13.90 14.89 -7.61
N ILE A 10 -14.99 14.19 -7.27
CA ILE A 10 -15.50 14.11 -5.90
C ILE A 10 -14.57 13.27 -5.03
N GLU A 11 -14.20 12.08 -5.51
CA GLU A 11 -13.26 11.19 -4.82
C GLU A 11 -11.89 11.82 -4.64
N ALA A 12 -11.36 12.48 -5.68
CA ALA A 12 -10.08 13.17 -5.61
C ALA A 12 -10.08 14.24 -4.51
N ARG A 13 -11.13 15.07 -4.45
CA ARG A 13 -11.30 16.09 -3.41
C ARG A 13 -11.30 15.49 -2.01
N TRP A 14 -12.06 14.42 -1.80
CA TRP A 14 -12.17 13.78 -0.47
C TRP A 14 -10.87 13.11 -0.05
N ARG A 15 -10.17 12.41 -0.95
CA ARG A 15 -8.86 11.81 -0.66
C ARG A 15 -7.86 12.87 -0.18
N THR A 16 -7.72 13.96 -0.92
CA THR A 16 -6.83 15.07 -0.54
C THR A 16 -7.18 15.66 0.82
N LEU A 17 -8.48 15.79 1.13
CA LEU A 17 -8.93 16.28 2.42
C LEU A 17 -8.56 15.31 3.56
N TRP A 18 -8.84 14.02 3.39
CA TRP A 18 -8.55 13.01 4.41
C TRP A 18 -7.06 12.90 4.72
N GLU A 19 -6.21 12.94 3.69
CA GLU A 19 -4.75 12.93 3.82
C GLU A 19 -4.25 14.20 4.52
N LYS A 20 -4.69 15.38 4.06
CA LYS A 20 -4.27 16.68 4.64
C LYS A 20 -4.58 16.78 6.13
N HIS A 21 -5.70 16.22 6.56
CA HIS A 21 -6.15 16.27 7.95
C HIS A 21 -5.75 15.04 8.77
N ALA A 22 -4.98 14.11 8.19
CA ALA A 22 -4.55 12.88 8.85
C ALA A 22 -5.69 12.13 9.57
N LEU A 23 -6.90 12.09 8.97
CA LEU A 23 -8.13 11.63 9.64
C LEU A 23 -8.12 10.16 10.06
N TYR A 24 -7.18 9.39 9.53
CA TYR A 24 -7.04 7.96 9.79
C TYR A 24 -5.85 7.63 10.70
N HIS A 25 -5.10 8.65 11.13
CA HIS A 25 -4.01 8.47 12.06
C HIS A 25 -4.55 8.09 13.45
N SER A 26 -3.88 7.13 14.09
CA SER A 26 -4.25 6.62 15.40
C SER A 26 -3.06 6.69 16.36
N GLU A 27 -3.30 7.30 17.51
CA GLU A 27 -2.43 7.29 18.68
C GLU A 27 -3.18 6.68 19.87
N PRO A 28 -2.51 5.97 20.80
CA PRO A 28 -3.16 5.41 21.98
C PRO A 28 -3.93 6.47 22.79
N ASP A 29 -5.17 6.16 23.17
CA ASP A 29 -6.02 7.01 24.00
C ASP A 29 -7.04 6.17 24.79
N GLU A 30 -7.98 6.84 25.48
CA GLU A 30 -9.00 6.22 26.35
C GLU A 30 -10.09 5.43 25.61
N ARG A 31 -10.18 5.54 24.27
CA ARG A 31 -11.21 4.83 23.50
C ARG A 31 -10.84 3.34 23.38
N PRO A 32 -11.83 2.44 23.26
CA PRO A 32 -11.54 1.03 22.99
C PRO A 32 -10.73 0.84 21.71
N ALA A 33 -9.61 0.12 21.80
CA ALA A 33 -8.75 -0.13 20.66
C ALA A 33 -9.38 -1.12 19.66
N TYR A 34 -9.19 -0.86 18.37
CA TYR A 34 -9.52 -1.79 17.30
C TYR A 34 -8.40 -1.77 16.26
N THR A 35 -7.63 -2.85 16.18
CA THR A 35 -6.43 -2.90 15.35
C THR A 35 -6.59 -3.89 14.21
N LEU A 36 -6.16 -3.47 13.02
CA LEU A 36 -6.08 -4.29 11.81
C LEU A 36 -4.67 -4.18 11.25
N VAL A 37 -4.18 -5.28 10.67
CA VAL A 37 -2.95 -5.28 9.89
C VAL A 37 -3.34 -5.58 8.45
N MET A 38 -3.02 -4.66 7.54
CA MET A 38 -3.20 -4.91 6.12
C MET A 38 -2.28 -6.07 5.71
N PRO A 39 -2.81 -7.16 5.12
CA PRO A 39 -1.97 -8.17 4.50
C PRO A 39 -1.12 -7.47 3.43
N PRO A 40 0.21 -7.36 3.62
CA PRO A 40 1.03 -6.50 2.80
C PRO A 40 1.10 -7.06 1.38
N PRO A 41 0.65 -6.32 0.35
CA PRO A 41 0.82 -6.76 -1.03
C PRO A 41 2.30 -6.88 -1.40
N ASN A 42 2.60 -7.91 -2.19
CA ASN A 42 3.94 -8.15 -2.71
C ASN A 42 4.33 -7.06 -3.72
N VAL A 43 5.56 -6.55 -3.67
CA VAL A 43 6.09 -5.56 -4.63
C VAL A 43 6.44 -6.17 -6.01
N THR A 44 5.58 -7.03 -6.54
CA THR A 44 5.83 -7.80 -7.78
C THR A 44 5.07 -7.27 -9.00
N GLY A 45 4.31 -6.19 -8.84
CA GLY A 45 3.45 -5.64 -9.90
C GLY A 45 2.40 -4.67 -9.37
N VAL A 46 1.30 -4.55 -10.12
CA VAL A 46 0.12 -3.73 -9.78
C VAL A 46 -0.93 -4.55 -9.04
N LEU A 47 -1.82 -3.87 -8.31
CA LEU A 47 -2.93 -4.52 -7.63
C LEU A 47 -3.98 -5.06 -8.63
N HIS A 48 -4.44 -6.29 -8.40
CA HIS A 48 -5.60 -6.88 -9.08
C HIS A 48 -6.87 -6.87 -8.20
N MET A 49 -8.02 -7.29 -8.77
CA MET A 49 -9.33 -7.31 -8.10
C MET A 49 -9.37 -8.06 -6.76
N GLY A 50 -8.59 -9.13 -6.59
CA GLY A 50 -8.46 -9.79 -5.28
C GLY A 50 -7.97 -8.87 -4.16
N HIS A 51 -7.02 -7.97 -4.44
CA HIS A 51 -6.57 -6.98 -3.47
C HIS A 51 -7.65 -5.93 -3.21
N VAL A 52 -8.39 -5.53 -4.23
CA VAL A 52 -9.51 -4.58 -4.08
C VAL A 52 -10.55 -5.14 -3.12
N LEU A 53 -10.96 -6.40 -3.31
CA LEU A 53 -11.90 -7.09 -2.42
C LEU A 53 -11.37 -7.13 -0.98
N ASN A 54 -10.13 -7.61 -0.79
CA ASN A 54 -9.54 -7.77 0.53
C ASN A 54 -9.43 -6.43 1.29
N ASN A 55 -9.00 -5.36 0.61
CA ASN A 55 -8.87 -4.05 1.23
C ASN A 55 -10.24 -3.39 1.47
N THR A 56 -11.22 -3.59 0.59
CA THR A 56 -12.58 -3.08 0.78
C THR A 56 -13.22 -3.66 2.04
N LEU A 57 -13.07 -4.96 2.29
CA LEU A 57 -13.63 -5.60 3.49
C LEU A 57 -13.00 -5.04 4.77
N GLN A 58 -11.67 -4.90 4.80
CA GLN A 58 -10.97 -4.29 5.94
C GLN A 58 -11.36 -2.82 6.13
N ASP A 59 -11.50 -2.05 5.05
CA ASP A 59 -11.88 -0.64 5.12
C ASP A 59 -13.30 -0.46 5.67
N ILE A 60 -14.25 -1.31 5.27
CA ILE A 60 -15.60 -1.32 5.84
C ILE A 60 -15.55 -1.54 7.36
N LEU A 61 -14.78 -2.53 7.82
CA LEU A 61 -14.62 -2.81 9.24
C LEU A 61 -13.96 -1.65 10.00
N ALA A 62 -12.88 -1.08 9.44
CA ALA A 62 -12.17 0.05 10.01
C ALA A 62 -13.10 1.27 10.16
N ARG A 63 -13.85 1.63 9.10
CA ARG A 63 -14.80 2.74 9.12
C ARG A 63 -15.94 2.49 10.11
N PHE A 64 -16.52 1.29 10.09
CA PHE A 64 -17.61 0.92 10.99
C PHE A 64 -17.20 1.07 12.47
N HIS A 65 -16.04 0.54 12.86
CA HIS A 65 -15.55 0.65 14.24
C HIS A 65 -15.19 2.09 14.62
N ARG A 66 -14.60 2.85 13.69
CA ARG A 66 -14.30 4.28 13.90
C ARG A 66 -15.58 5.07 14.17
N MET A 67 -16.65 4.79 13.43
CA MET A 67 -17.97 5.39 13.64
C MET A 67 -18.65 4.93 14.95
N LYS A 68 -18.30 3.75 15.47
CA LYS A 68 -18.72 3.27 16.79
C LYS A 68 -17.91 3.85 17.96
N GLY A 69 -16.97 4.75 17.70
CA GLY A 69 -16.15 5.40 18.73
C GLY A 69 -14.90 4.63 19.14
N TYR A 70 -14.50 3.59 18.41
CA TYR A 70 -13.24 2.89 18.65
C TYR A 70 -12.04 3.73 18.17
N ASN A 71 -10.91 3.56 18.84
CA ASN A 71 -9.62 4.00 18.32
C ASN A 71 -9.11 2.96 17.32
N VAL A 72 -9.34 3.24 16.04
CA VAL A 72 -9.02 2.32 14.95
C VAL A 72 -7.61 2.56 14.44
N CYS A 73 -6.74 1.57 14.63
CA CYS A 73 -5.40 1.54 14.06
C CYS A 73 -5.33 0.47 12.96
N TRP A 74 -5.33 0.91 11.70
CA TRP A 74 -5.15 0.00 10.57
C TRP A 74 -3.79 0.23 9.93
N VAL A 75 -2.87 -0.70 10.14
CA VAL A 75 -1.46 -0.57 9.74
C VAL A 75 -1.28 -1.02 8.29
N PRO A 76 -0.89 -0.12 7.36
CA PRO A 76 -0.58 -0.47 5.98
C PRO A 76 0.87 -0.93 5.82
N GLY A 77 1.16 -1.70 4.78
CA GLY A 77 2.52 -2.04 4.43
C GLY A 77 2.64 -2.77 3.09
N THR A 78 3.87 -3.02 2.65
CA THR A 78 4.17 -3.85 1.47
C THR A 78 5.22 -4.90 1.79
N ASP A 79 5.22 -5.99 1.03
CA ASP A 79 6.15 -7.10 1.23
C ASP A 79 7.16 -7.20 0.09
N HIS A 80 8.44 -7.28 0.44
CA HIS A 80 9.56 -7.54 -0.46
C HIS A 80 9.42 -8.84 -1.25
N ALA A 81 8.66 -9.82 -0.74
CA ALA A 81 8.31 -11.06 -1.43
C ALA A 81 9.48 -11.87 -2.03
N SER A 82 10.71 -11.63 -1.54
CA SER A 82 11.96 -12.35 -1.84
C SER A 82 12.03 -12.93 -3.27
N ILE A 83 11.86 -14.25 -3.41
CA ILE A 83 11.95 -15.01 -4.67
C ILE A 83 11.02 -14.46 -5.76
N ALA A 84 9.82 -14.00 -5.38
CA ALA A 84 8.85 -13.49 -6.35
C ALA A 84 9.31 -12.17 -6.97
N THR A 85 9.89 -11.27 -6.17
CA THR A 85 10.47 -10.02 -6.65
C THR A 85 11.72 -10.28 -7.46
N GLU A 86 12.60 -11.18 -7.01
CA GLU A 86 13.76 -11.61 -7.78
C GLU A 86 13.37 -12.10 -9.18
N ALA A 87 12.36 -12.98 -9.28
CA ALA A 87 11.92 -13.52 -10.56
C ALA A 87 11.46 -12.42 -11.53
N LYS A 88 10.76 -11.39 -11.02
CA LYS A 88 10.32 -10.23 -11.82
C LYS A 88 11.47 -9.34 -12.27
N VAL A 89 12.41 -9.05 -11.37
CA VAL A 89 13.61 -8.27 -11.70
C VAL A 89 14.46 -9.00 -12.74
N VAL A 90 14.64 -10.31 -12.60
CA VAL A 90 15.38 -11.13 -13.57
C VAL A 90 14.69 -11.15 -14.94
N ALA A 91 13.36 -11.24 -14.99
CA ALA A 91 12.62 -11.16 -16.23
C ALA A 91 12.84 -9.80 -16.93
N ARG A 92 12.73 -8.68 -16.20
CA ARG A 92 13.00 -7.33 -16.74
C ARG A 92 14.44 -7.15 -17.20
N LEU A 93 15.41 -7.70 -16.47
CA LEU A 93 16.82 -7.65 -16.88
C LEU A 93 17.04 -8.38 -18.21
N ARG A 94 16.41 -9.55 -18.38
CA ARG A 94 16.49 -10.30 -19.65
C ARG A 94 15.87 -9.54 -20.82
N GLU A 95 14.76 -8.82 -20.60
CA GLU A 95 14.16 -7.94 -21.62
C GLU A 95 15.11 -6.79 -22.03
N GLN A 96 15.99 -6.36 -21.13
CA GLN A 96 17.04 -5.37 -21.38
C GLN A 96 18.34 -5.97 -21.93
N GLY A 97 18.36 -7.29 -22.20
CA GLY A 97 19.55 -8.01 -22.68
C GLY A 97 20.62 -8.25 -21.60
N LEU A 98 20.28 -8.09 -20.32
CA LEU A 98 21.18 -8.30 -19.18
C LEU A 98 20.95 -9.68 -18.53
N ASP A 99 22.02 -10.33 -18.08
CA ASP A 99 21.97 -11.58 -17.33
C ASP A 99 22.34 -11.34 -15.85
N LYS A 100 21.51 -11.82 -14.92
CA LYS A 100 21.78 -11.80 -13.48
C LYS A 100 23.15 -12.42 -13.16
N ARG A 101 23.54 -13.47 -13.88
CA ARG A 101 24.78 -14.21 -13.62
C ARG A 101 26.04 -13.38 -13.88
N THR A 102 25.98 -12.44 -14.83
CA THR A 102 27.12 -11.58 -15.18
C THR A 102 27.09 -10.25 -14.45
N LEU A 103 25.93 -9.84 -13.93
CA LEU A 103 25.72 -8.56 -13.25
C LEU A 103 26.44 -8.43 -11.89
N GLY A 104 26.55 -9.55 -11.15
CA GLY A 104 27.07 -9.55 -9.78
C GLY A 104 26.04 -9.09 -8.73
N ARG A 105 26.36 -9.32 -7.45
CA ARG A 105 25.41 -9.13 -6.33
C ARG A 105 25.01 -7.66 -6.12
N GLU A 106 25.98 -6.75 -6.07
CA GLU A 106 25.73 -5.34 -5.72
C GLU A 106 24.84 -4.66 -6.76
N ALA A 107 25.21 -4.78 -8.04
CA ALA A 107 24.40 -4.24 -9.14
C ALA A 107 23.01 -4.90 -9.22
N PHE A 108 22.88 -6.19 -8.88
CA PHE A 108 21.56 -6.83 -8.80
C PHE A 108 20.70 -6.24 -7.67
N LEU A 109 21.29 -6.02 -6.49
CA LEU A 109 20.58 -5.42 -5.36
C LEU A 109 20.11 -4.00 -5.67
N GLU A 110 20.92 -3.19 -6.36
CA GLU A 110 20.52 -1.87 -6.83
C GLU A 110 19.28 -1.93 -7.72
N LYS A 111 19.25 -2.86 -8.68
CA LYS A 111 18.09 -3.06 -9.56
C LYS A 111 16.86 -3.59 -8.81
N ALA A 112 17.05 -4.44 -7.81
CA ALA A 112 15.96 -4.95 -6.99
C ALA A 112 15.36 -3.86 -6.08
N TRP A 113 16.17 -2.98 -5.52
CA TRP A 113 15.69 -1.81 -4.78
C TRP A 113 14.96 -0.81 -5.67
N ALA A 114 15.52 -0.49 -6.85
CA ALA A 114 14.84 0.37 -7.81
C ALA A 114 13.46 -0.17 -8.23
N TRP A 115 13.36 -1.50 -8.43
CA TRP A 115 12.08 -2.16 -8.69
C TRP A 115 11.11 -1.99 -7.52
N THR A 116 11.59 -2.18 -6.30
CA THR A 116 10.81 -2.13 -5.06
C THR A 116 10.25 -0.72 -4.82
N GLU A 117 11.06 0.32 -5.04
CA GLU A 117 10.65 1.72 -4.93
C GLU A 117 9.57 2.06 -5.97
N GLU A 118 9.79 1.67 -7.23
CA GLU A 118 8.85 1.90 -8.32
C GLU A 118 7.50 1.22 -8.06
N HIS A 119 7.50 -0.09 -7.80
CA HIS A 119 6.27 -0.87 -7.66
C HIS A 119 5.60 -0.67 -6.30
N GLY A 120 6.38 -0.51 -5.24
CA GLY A 120 5.87 -0.17 -3.91
C GLY A 120 5.14 1.17 -3.92
N GLY A 121 5.71 2.18 -4.58
CA GLY A 121 5.06 3.49 -4.77
C GLY A 121 3.73 3.39 -5.53
N ILE A 122 3.70 2.63 -6.63
CA ILE A 122 2.48 2.40 -7.41
C ILE A 122 1.39 1.73 -6.56
N ILE A 123 1.73 0.67 -5.83
CA ILE A 123 0.79 -0.06 -4.96
C ILE A 123 0.19 0.87 -3.91
N VAL A 124 1.03 1.64 -3.21
CA VAL A 124 0.58 2.60 -2.19
C VAL A 124 -0.36 3.62 -2.81
N GLN A 125 -0.03 4.15 -4.00
CA GLN A 125 -0.88 5.11 -4.68
C GLN A 125 -2.21 4.51 -5.13
N GLN A 126 -2.24 3.25 -5.60
CA GLN A 126 -3.47 2.55 -5.95
C GLN A 126 -4.39 2.35 -4.73
N LEU A 127 -3.84 1.96 -3.58
CA LEU A 127 -4.62 1.82 -2.34
C LEU A 127 -5.19 3.17 -1.86
N LYS A 128 -4.38 4.23 -1.93
CA LYS A 128 -4.85 5.60 -1.63
C LYS A 128 -5.95 6.04 -2.58
N GLN A 129 -5.80 5.78 -3.88
CA GLN A 129 -6.81 6.07 -4.89
C GLN A 129 -8.12 5.31 -4.65
N LEU A 130 -8.04 4.05 -4.18
CA LEU A 130 -9.21 3.27 -3.77
C LEU A 130 -9.94 3.87 -2.56
N GLY A 131 -9.31 4.78 -1.80
CA GLY A 131 -9.90 5.43 -0.65
C GLY A 131 -9.74 4.66 0.66
N VAL A 132 -8.73 3.80 0.75
CA VAL A 132 -8.39 3.01 1.95
C VAL A 132 -8.11 3.91 3.15
N SER A 133 -8.85 3.70 4.25
CA SER A 133 -8.76 4.47 5.51
C SER A 133 -7.72 3.95 6.51
N ALA A 134 -6.56 3.52 5.99
CA ALA A 134 -5.42 3.06 6.77
C ALA A 134 -4.59 4.24 7.33
N ASP A 135 -3.84 3.97 8.39
CA ASP A 135 -2.89 4.91 8.98
C ASP A 135 -1.59 4.95 8.16
N TRP A 136 -1.58 5.76 7.10
CA TRP A 136 -0.44 5.89 6.19
C TRP A 136 0.85 6.39 6.86
N ASN A 137 0.76 7.02 8.04
CA ASN A 137 1.94 7.43 8.81
C ASN A 137 2.64 6.23 9.45
N ARG A 138 1.94 5.09 9.57
CA ARG A 138 2.46 3.82 10.08
C ARG A 138 2.83 2.84 8.98
N TYR A 139 2.96 3.31 7.74
CA TYR A 139 3.38 2.48 6.62
C TYR A 139 4.69 1.75 6.94
N ARG A 140 4.74 0.46 6.59
CA ARG A 140 5.93 -0.38 6.74
C ARG A 140 6.25 -1.17 5.48
N PHE A 141 7.53 -1.31 5.23
CA PHE A 141 8.08 -2.27 4.29
C PHE A 141 8.80 -3.38 5.04
N THR A 142 8.73 -4.62 4.56
CA THR A 142 9.28 -5.78 5.30
C THR A 142 10.80 -5.78 5.45
N LEU A 143 11.53 -4.96 4.69
CA LEU A 143 12.97 -4.75 4.85
C LEU A 143 13.31 -3.44 5.56
N ASP A 144 12.32 -2.72 6.11
CA ASP A 144 12.61 -1.56 6.96
C ASP A 144 13.39 -1.98 8.20
N PRO A 145 14.25 -1.09 8.75
CA PRO A 145 14.88 -1.32 10.04
C PRO A 145 13.84 -1.56 11.14
N PRO A 146 14.18 -2.36 12.18
CA PRO A 146 13.35 -2.51 13.36
C PRO A 146 13.05 -1.16 14.02
N LEU A 147 11.89 -1.09 14.68
CA LEU A 147 11.43 0.04 15.48
C LEU A 147 12.26 0.25 16.75
#